data_AF-A0A2P6QG43-F1
#
_entry.id   AF-A0A2P6QG43-F1
#
_cell.length_a   1.000
_cell.length_b   1.000
_cell.length_c   1.000
_cell.angle_alpha   90.00
_cell.angle_beta   90.00
_cell.angle_gamma   90.00
#
_symmetry.space_group_name_H-M   'P 1'
#
loop_
_entity.id
_entity.type
_entity.pdbx_description
1 polymer ?
#
loop_
_entity_poly.entity_id
_entity_poly.type
_entity_poly.pdbx_seq_one_letter_code
_entity_poly.pdbx_strand_id
1 'polypeptide(L)'
;MLQIAEAIDVSEQGTRHLAIEFLITLAEAGERAPWIMRKCREFVGLLFPILMRMVSNVKDDPSWHTAETDDEDAGASGDYCVGQERLHRLAIALGGNNIVPIALEHFTAHFAAPEWAKHHVALIALTQIAEDCSEVMIKDLEQVVAMVLNSFEHPHIRVRWSAINAVGQLSTYLAPDLQVQYHQQVFSALNATIYGLQNRCLLLS
;
A
#
# COMPACT_ATOMS: atom_id res chain seq x y z
N MET A 1 -22.01 -8.23 -7.39
CA MET A 1 -21.01 -7.92 -6.34
C MET A 1 -19.87 -7.07 -6.88
N LEU A 2 -19.07 -7.55 -7.85
CA LEU A 2 -18.00 -6.72 -8.46
C LEU A 2 -18.51 -5.38 -9.03
N GLN A 3 -19.61 -5.38 -9.78
CA GLN A 3 -20.23 -4.14 -10.28
C GLN A 3 -20.66 -3.18 -9.17
N ILE A 4 -21.10 -3.71 -8.02
CA ILE A 4 -21.50 -2.89 -6.86
C ILE A 4 -20.26 -2.32 -6.16
N ALA A 5 -19.19 -3.12 -6.06
CA ALA A 5 -17.91 -2.69 -5.51
C ALA A 5 -17.24 -1.59 -6.36
N GLU A 6 -17.39 -1.66 -7.69
CA GLU A 6 -16.84 -0.67 -8.62
C GLU A 6 -17.65 0.63 -8.70
N ALA A 7 -18.96 0.58 -8.40
CA ALA A 7 -19.90 1.70 -8.54
C ALA A 7 -19.76 2.76 -7.43
N ILE A 8 -18.59 3.40 -7.35
CA ILE A 8 -18.24 4.40 -6.33
C ILE A 8 -19.16 5.62 -6.36
N ASP A 9 -19.62 6.03 -7.55
CA ASP A 9 -20.45 7.23 -7.73
C ASP A 9 -21.96 6.97 -7.61
N VAL A 10 -22.39 5.71 -7.55
CA VAL A 10 -23.81 5.32 -7.65
C VAL A 10 -24.31 4.57 -6.42
N SER A 11 -23.43 3.82 -5.75
CA SER A 11 -23.79 2.97 -4.60
C SER A 11 -23.38 3.63 -3.28
N GLU A 12 -24.20 3.49 -2.24
CA GLU A 12 -23.87 3.94 -0.89
C GLU A 12 -22.59 3.27 -0.37
N GLN A 13 -21.79 4.00 0.40
CA GLN A 13 -20.49 3.54 0.91
C GLN A 13 -20.60 2.18 1.63
N GLY A 14 -21.56 2.04 2.55
CA GLY A 14 -21.77 0.80 3.29
C GLY A 14 -22.13 -0.38 2.37
N THR A 15 -22.92 -0.14 1.32
CA THR A 15 -23.27 -1.19 0.34
C THR A 15 -22.04 -1.65 -0.45
N ARG A 16 -21.12 -0.74 -0.81
CA ARG A 16 -19.86 -1.10 -1.46
C ARG A 16 -18.95 -1.90 -0.55
N HIS A 17 -18.82 -1.49 0.72
CA HIS A 17 -18.01 -2.20 1.72
C HIS A 17 -18.51 -3.63 1.94
N LEU A 18 -19.83 -3.82 2.05
CA LEU A 18 -20.45 -5.15 2.15
C LEU A 18 -20.22 -5.97 0.88
N ALA A 19 -20.27 -5.34 -0.30
CA ALA A 19 -20.00 -6.03 -1.55
C ALA A 19 -18.56 -6.54 -1.62
N ILE A 20 -17.61 -5.74 -1.16
CA ILE A 20 -16.20 -6.11 -1.08
C ILE A 20 -15.96 -7.15 0.01
N GLU A 21 -16.60 -7.02 1.18
CA GLU A 21 -16.53 -8.03 2.25
C GLU A 21 -16.92 -9.39 1.72
N PHE A 22 -18.06 -9.49 1.06
CA PHE A 22 -18.51 -10.74 0.47
C PHE A 22 -17.47 -11.34 -0.51
N LEU A 23 -16.82 -10.51 -1.34
CA LEU A 23 -15.79 -10.99 -2.26
C LEU A 23 -14.52 -11.46 -1.53
N ILE A 24 -14.11 -10.76 -0.48
CA ILE A 24 -12.96 -11.14 0.36
C ILE A 24 -13.26 -12.43 1.13
N THR A 25 -14.41 -12.54 1.79
CA THR A 25 -14.82 -13.76 2.50
C THR A 25 -14.87 -14.97 1.56
N LEU A 26 -15.27 -14.76 0.31
CA LEU A 26 -15.24 -15.82 -0.70
C LEU A 26 -13.81 -16.23 -1.07
N ALA A 27 -12.87 -15.29 -1.15
CA ALA A 27 -11.45 -15.60 -1.37
C ALA A 27 -10.88 -16.41 -0.19
N GLU A 28 -11.20 -16.01 1.04
CA GLU A 28 -10.81 -16.69 2.29
C GLU A 28 -11.40 -18.11 2.39
N ALA A 29 -12.53 -18.37 1.75
CA ALA A 29 -13.14 -19.70 1.72
C ALA A 29 -12.29 -20.73 0.96
N GLY A 30 -11.33 -20.31 0.13
CA GLY A 30 -10.30 -21.15 -0.48
C GLY A 30 -10.86 -22.39 -1.20
N GLU A 31 -10.52 -23.59 -0.70
CA GLU A 31 -11.00 -24.87 -1.27
C GLU A 31 -12.52 -25.03 -1.26
N ARG A 32 -13.24 -24.30 -0.39
CA ARG A 32 -14.70 -24.27 -0.37
C ARG A 32 -15.29 -23.41 -1.49
N ALA A 33 -14.46 -22.64 -2.21
CA ALA A 33 -14.81 -21.88 -3.40
C ALA A 33 -13.90 -22.22 -4.61
N PRO A 34 -13.98 -23.45 -5.17
CA PRO A 34 -13.03 -23.92 -6.18
C PRO A 34 -13.00 -23.08 -7.48
N TRP A 35 -14.09 -22.38 -7.79
CA TRP A 35 -14.16 -21.53 -8.98
C TRP A 35 -13.24 -20.30 -8.87
N ILE A 36 -13.07 -19.76 -7.65
CA ILE A 36 -12.17 -18.63 -7.38
C ILE A 36 -10.74 -19.09 -7.56
N MET A 37 -10.39 -20.24 -7.00
CA MET A 37 -9.05 -20.83 -7.18
C MET A 37 -8.73 -21.09 -8.66
N ARG A 38 -9.71 -21.51 -9.47
CA ARG A 38 -9.53 -21.71 -10.93
C ARG A 38 -9.36 -20.42 -11.73
N LYS A 39 -9.93 -19.30 -11.26
CA LYS A 39 -9.90 -17.99 -11.94
C LYS A 39 -9.21 -16.92 -11.08
N CYS A 40 -8.27 -17.34 -10.23
CA CYS A 40 -7.70 -16.49 -9.20
C CYS A 40 -7.07 -15.22 -9.79
N ARG A 41 -6.29 -15.37 -10.88
CA ARG A 41 -5.65 -14.23 -11.55
C ARG A 41 -6.66 -13.21 -12.09
N GLU A 42 -7.75 -13.67 -12.71
CA GLU A 42 -8.81 -12.79 -13.23
C GLU A 42 -9.54 -12.09 -12.06
N PHE A 43 -9.81 -12.83 -10.99
CA PHE A 43 -10.46 -12.30 -9.80
C PHE A 43 -9.62 -11.21 -9.13
N VAL A 44 -8.34 -11.47 -8.90
CA VAL A 44 -7.39 -10.49 -8.33
C VAL A 44 -7.25 -9.28 -9.27
N GLY A 45 -7.15 -9.51 -10.58
CA GLY A 45 -7.02 -8.43 -11.56
C GLY A 45 -8.23 -7.47 -11.59
N LEU A 46 -9.41 -7.93 -11.15
CA LEU A 46 -10.60 -7.09 -11.01
C LEU A 46 -10.70 -6.44 -9.62
N LEU A 47 -10.37 -7.18 -8.55
CA LEU A 47 -10.58 -6.70 -7.18
C LEU A 47 -9.44 -5.79 -6.69
N PHE A 48 -8.19 -6.11 -7.02
CA PHE A 48 -7.02 -5.35 -6.56
C PHE A 48 -7.06 -3.86 -6.95
N PRO A 49 -7.39 -3.45 -8.20
CA PRO A 49 -7.51 -2.04 -8.55
C PRO A 49 -8.66 -1.32 -7.82
N ILE A 50 -9.74 -2.02 -7.49
CA ILE A 50 -10.87 -1.45 -6.72
C ILE A 50 -10.38 -1.11 -5.31
N LEU A 51 -9.65 -2.04 -4.67
CA LEU A 51 -9.09 -1.81 -3.34
C LEU A 51 -8.05 -0.69 -3.32
N MET A 52 -7.15 -0.63 -4.32
CA MET A 52 -6.23 0.51 -4.47
C MET A 52 -6.97 1.84 -4.61
N ARG A 53 -8.10 1.86 -5.31
CA ARG A 53 -8.92 3.07 -5.44
C ARG A 53 -9.55 3.50 -4.11
N MET A 54 -9.93 2.55 -3.26
CA MET A 54 -10.37 2.86 -1.89
C MET A 54 -9.24 3.48 -1.05
N VAL A 55 -8.03 2.92 -1.12
CA VAL A 55 -6.83 3.47 -0.48
C VAL A 55 -6.45 4.84 -1.06
N SER A 56 -6.89 5.17 -2.27
CA SER A 56 -6.68 6.51 -2.84
C SER A 56 -7.62 7.59 -2.29
N ASN A 57 -8.63 7.21 -1.50
CA ASN A 57 -9.63 8.14 -0.95
C ASN A 57 -9.10 8.85 0.31
N VAL A 58 -8.05 9.63 0.07
CA VAL A 58 -7.30 10.41 1.05
C VAL A 58 -7.01 11.80 0.47
N LYS A 59 -7.29 12.85 1.22
CA LYS A 59 -7.09 14.24 0.83
C LYS A 59 -5.76 14.76 1.35
N ASP A 60 -5.22 15.76 0.66
CA ASP A 60 -4.10 16.55 1.17
C ASP A 60 -4.62 17.54 2.22
N ASP A 61 -4.82 17.04 3.44
CA ASP A 61 -5.30 17.85 4.56
C ASP A 61 -4.13 18.61 5.21
N PRO A 62 -4.15 19.95 5.28
CA PRO A 62 -3.08 20.74 5.88
C PRO A 62 -2.75 20.36 7.33
N SER A 63 -3.73 19.89 8.11
CA SER A 63 -3.51 19.47 9.50
C SER A 63 -2.57 18.28 9.61
N TRP A 64 -2.51 17.41 8.58
CA TRP A 64 -1.60 16.28 8.52
C TRP A 64 -0.12 16.72 8.44
N HIS A 65 0.15 17.95 7.99
CA HIS A 65 1.52 18.45 7.80
C HIS A 65 2.15 19.00 9.09
N THR A 66 1.34 19.38 10.09
CA THR A 66 1.83 20.17 11.23
C THR A 66 2.29 19.32 12.41
N ALA A 67 1.97 18.02 12.43
CA ALA A 67 2.26 17.11 13.55
C ALA A 67 1.79 17.66 14.93
N GLU A 68 0.84 18.59 14.93
CA GLU A 68 0.25 19.18 16.14
C GLU A 68 -0.80 18.25 16.78
N THR A 69 -1.28 17.28 16.00
CA THR A 69 -2.24 16.25 16.40
C THR A 69 -1.70 14.88 16.06
N ASP A 70 -1.93 13.89 16.92
CA ASP A 70 -1.63 12.47 16.67
C ASP A 70 -2.63 11.81 15.69
N ASP A 71 -3.32 12.60 14.86
CA ASP A 71 -4.27 12.09 13.87
C ASP A 71 -3.54 11.65 12.59
N GLU A 72 -3.04 10.41 12.62
CA GLU A 72 -2.35 9.77 11.49
C GLU A 72 -3.25 9.61 10.25
N ASP A 73 -4.57 9.67 10.44
CA ASP A 73 -5.60 9.50 9.43
C ASP A 73 -6.24 10.83 8.97
N ALA A 74 -5.67 11.98 9.34
CA ALA A 74 -6.18 13.27 8.89
C ALA A 74 -6.30 13.32 7.34
N GLY A 75 -7.47 13.74 6.86
CA GLY A 75 -7.83 13.73 5.44
C GLY A 75 -8.21 12.37 4.84
N ALA A 76 -8.10 11.26 5.58
CA ALA A 76 -8.54 9.94 5.14
C ALA A 76 -10.06 9.77 5.29
N SER A 77 -10.66 9.07 4.33
CA SER A 77 -12.08 8.68 4.41
C SER A 77 -12.23 7.29 5.05
N GLY A 78 -13.44 6.90 5.42
CA GLY A 78 -13.72 5.51 5.82
C GLY A 78 -13.37 4.47 4.75
N ASP A 79 -13.31 4.86 3.47
CA ASP A 79 -12.87 3.95 2.40
C ASP A 79 -11.37 3.64 2.50
N TYR A 80 -10.56 4.58 3.00
CA TYR A 80 -9.12 4.43 3.11
C TYR A 80 -8.75 3.26 4.04
N CYS A 81 -9.26 3.29 5.28
CA CYS A 81 -8.95 2.27 6.28
C CYS A 81 -9.49 0.89 5.87
N VAL A 82 -10.73 0.84 5.36
CA VAL A 82 -11.33 -0.41 4.86
C VAL A 82 -10.53 -0.95 3.68
N GLY A 83 -10.13 -0.10 2.73
CA GLY A 83 -9.34 -0.52 1.56
C GLY A 83 -8.02 -1.20 1.96
N GLN A 84 -7.33 -0.66 2.96
CA GLN A 84 -6.08 -1.24 3.48
C GLN A 84 -6.30 -2.62 4.10
N GLU A 85 -7.26 -2.73 5.03
CA GLU A 85 -7.58 -3.99 5.70
C GLU A 85 -8.01 -5.07 4.70
N ARG A 86 -8.76 -4.72 3.65
CA ARG A 86 -9.13 -5.66 2.59
C ARG A 86 -7.99 -6.04 1.65
N LEU A 87 -7.04 -5.15 1.37
CA LEU A 87 -5.84 -5.52 0.63
C LEU A 87 -5.04 -6.57 1.38
N HIS A 88 -4.84 -6.35 2.68
CA HIS A 88 -4.11 -7.28 3.53
C HIS A 88 -4.81 -8.65 3.59
N ARG A 89 -6.11 -8.68 3.86
CA ARG A 89 -6.90 -9.95 3.86
C ARG A 89 -6.90 -10.66 2.52
N LEU A 90 -6.94 -9.92 1.40
CA LEU A 90 -6.83 -10.51 0.07
C LEU A 90 -5.44 -11.17 -0.13
N ALA A 91 -4.38 -10.54 0.38
CA ALA A 91 -3.03 -11.08 0.35
C ALA A 91 -2.91 -12.37 1.17
N ILE A 92 -3.43 -12.38 2.40
CA ILE A 92 -3.53 -13.58 3.25
C ILE A 92 -4.26 -14.71 2.51
N ALA A 93 -5.43 -14.41 1.94
CA ALA A 93 -6.30 -15.43 1.37
C ALA A 93 -5.73 -16.11 0.11
N LEU A 94 -5.01 -15.36 -0.73
CA LEU A 94 -4.59 -15.83 -2.06
C LEU A 94 -3.08 -16.01 -2.20
N GLY A 95 -2.28 -15.46 -1.30
CA GLY A 95 -0.83 -15.60 -1.24
C GLY A 95 -0.06 -14.87 -2.35
N GLY A 96 1.24 -14.69 -2.11
CA GLY A 96 2.11 -13.88 -2.97
C GLY A 96 2.16 -14.28 -4.45
N ASN A 97 2.06 -15.57 -4.79
CA ASN A 97 2.15 -16.02 -6.19
C ASN A 97 0.99 -15.50 -7.05
N ASN A 98 -0.17 -15.23 -6.45
CA ASN A 98 -1.33 -14.71 -7.15
C ASN A 98 -1.40 -13.18 -7.09
N ILE A 99 -0.91 -12.58 -6.01
CA ILE A 99 -1.05 -11.14 -5.71
C ILE A 99 0.10 -10.33 -6.30
N VAL A 100 1.35 -10.73 -6.05
CA VAL A 100 2.54 -9.91 -6.35
C VAL A 100 2.67 -9.57 -7.84
N PRO A 101 2.46 -10.49 -8.80
CA PRO A 101 2.58 -10.15 -10.22
C PRO A 101 1.63 -9.02 -10.64
N ILE A 102 0.38 -9.05 -10.14
CA ILE A 102 -0.63 -8.03 -10.44
C ILE A 102 -0.30 -6.74 -9.68
N ALA A 103 0.14 -6.85 -8.42
CA ALA A 103 0.53 -5.70 -7.61
C ALA A 103 1.68 -4.91 -8.25
N LEU A 104 2.74 -5.58 -8.72
CA LEU A 104 3.89 -4.93 -9.35
C LEU A 104 3.54 -4.20 -10.66
N GLU A 105 2.62 -4.76 -11.46
CA GLU A 105 2.07 -4.07 -12.65
C GLU A 105 1.41 -2.74 -12.25
N HIS A 106 0.57 -2.77 -11.21
CA HIS A 106 -0.08 -1.56 -10.70
C HIS A 106 0.91 -0.58 -10.06
N PHE A 107 1.85 -1.05 -9.24
CA PHE A 107 2.84 -0.19 -8.58
C PHE A 107 3.68 0.56 -9.61
N THR A 108 4.16 -0.13 -10.64
CA THR A 108 4.92 0.50 -11.73
C THR A 108 4.13 1.63 -12.38
N ALA A 109 2.85 1.40 -12.69
CA ALA A 109 1.99 2.42 -13.26
C ALA A 109 1.72 3.60 -12.30
N HIS A 110 1.60 3.34 -10.99
CA HIS A 110 1.35 4.36 -9.97
C HIS A 110 2.57 5.25 -9.71
N PHE A 111 3.77 4.66 -9.62
CA PHE A 111 5.02 5.42 -9.44
C PHE A 111 5.41 6.22 -10.69
N ALA A 112 4.93 5.84 -11.89
CA ALA A 112 5.13 6.63 -13.11
C ALA A 112 4.20 7.85 -13.20
N ALA A 113 3.17 7.92 -12.37
CA ALA A 113 2.16 8.97 -12.45
C ALA A 113 2.61 10.25 -11.71
N PRO A 114 2.17 11.45 -12.14
CA PRO A 114 2.58 12.70 -11.49
C PRO A 114 1.87 12.96 -10.15
N GLU A 115 0.73 12.32 -9.90
CA GLU A 115 -0.09 12.60 -8.73
C GLU A 115 0.48 11.92 -7.48
N TRP A 116 0.82 12.72 -6.45
CA TRP A 116 1.37 12.21 -5.19
C TRP A 116 0.52 11.10 -4.55
N ALA A 117 -0.80 11.18 -4.70
CA ALA A 117 -1.74 10.21 -4.15
C ALA A 117 -1.51 8.81 -4.73
N LYS A 118 -1.10 8.69 -5.99
CA LYS A 118 -0.80 7.39 -6.60
C LYS A 118 0.47 6.77 -6.01
N HIS A 119 1.51 7.57 -5.77
CA HIS A 119 2.73 7.12 -5.08
C HIS A 119 2.43 6.66 -3.66
N HIS A 120 1.64 7.46 -2.93
CA HIS A 120 1.15 7.12 -1.59
C HIS A 120 0.42 5.77 -1.58
N VAL A 121 -0.56 5.60 -2.46
CA VAL A 121 -1.36 4.37 -2.56
C VAL A 121 -0.49 3.17 -2.90
N ALA A 122 0.47 3.30 -3.80
CA ALA A 122 1.38 2.20 -4.15
C ALA A 122 2.22 1.78 -2.94
N LEU A 123 2.76 2.73 -2.17
CA LEU A 123 3.54 2.44 -0.96
C LEU A 123 2.68 1.75 0.10
N ILE A 124 1.46 2.25 0.35
CA ILE A 124 0.55 1.63 1.33
C ILE A 124 0.13 0.23 0.87
N ALA A 125 -0.26 0.05 -0.38
CA ALA A 125 -0.62 -1.27 -0.89
C ALA A 125 0.57 -2.24 -0.82
N LEU A 126 1.79 -1.77 -1.09
CA LEU A 126 3.01 -2.55 -0.98
C LEU A 126 3.22 -3.03 0.47
N THR A 127 2.98 -2.18 1.48
CA THR A 127 3.08 -2.61 2.89
C THR A 127 1.99 -3.60 3.27
N GLN A 128 0.75 -3.39 2.82
CA GLN A 128 -0.38 -4.24 3.19
C GLN A 128 -0.24 -5.68 2.68
N ILE A 129 0.43 -5.88 1.54
CA ILE A 129 0.64 -7.23 1.00
C ILE A 129 1.92 -7.90 1.53
N ALA A 130 2.83 -7.16 2.17
CA ALA A 130 4.19 -7.63 2.43
C ALA A 130 4.28 -8.85 3.36
N GLU A 131 3.45 -8.91 4.39
CA GLU A 131 3.44 -10.00 5.38
C GLU A 131 3.25 -11.36 4.71
N ASP A 132 2.15 -11.53 3.98
CA ASP A 132 1.74 -12.81 3.37
C ASP A 132 2.29 -13.03 1.96
N CYS A 133 3.01 -12.05 1.42
CA CYS A 133 3.65 -12.13 0.10
C CYS A 133 5.18 -12.09 0.14
N SER A 134 5.78 -12.12 1.34
CA SER A 134 7.22 -11.97 1.57
C SER A 134 8.09 -12.88 0.69
N GLU A 135 7.80 -14.19 0.63
CA GLU A 135 8.59 -15.15 -0.18
C GLU A 135 8.68 -14.78 -1.67
N VAL A 136 7.63 -14.19 -2.21
CA VAL A 136 7.59 -13.78 -3.63
C VAL A 136 8.23 -12.41 -3.78
N MET A 137 7.96 -11.48 -2.87
CA MET A 137 8.56 -10.14 -2.88
C MET A 137 10.08 -10.16 -2.72
N ILE A 138 10.64 -11.12 -1.95
CA ILE A 138 12.09 -11.28 -1.78
C ILE A 138 12.79 -11.64 -3.11
N LYS A 139 12.09 -12.30 -4.05
CA LYS A 139 12.67 -12.63 -5.36
C LYS A 139 12.92 -11.39 -6.21
N ASP A 140 12.11 -10.36 -6.03
CA ASP A 140 12.19 -9.06 -6.70
C ASP A 140 12.58 -7.93 -5.73
N LEU A 141 13.35 -8.28 -4.69
CA LEU A 141 13.66 -7.38 -3.57
C LEU A 141 14.33 -6.07 -4.01
N GLU A 142 15.20 -6.13 -5.02
CA GLU A 142 15.85 -4.93 -5.59
C GLU A 142 14.81 -3.92 -6.10
N GLN A 143 13.80 -4.39 -6.84
CA GLN A 143 12.74 -3.55 -7.37
C GLN A 143 11.87 -2.97 -6.23
N VAL A 144 11.50 -3.81 -5.26
CA VAL A 144 10.71 -3.40 -4.08
C VAL A 144 11.44 -2.31 -3.29
N VAL A 145 12.72 -2.51 -3.01
CA VAL A 145 13.56 -1.54 -2.27
C VAL A 145 13.72 -0.25 -3.06
N ALA A 146 13.96 -0.33 -4.38
CA ALA A 146 14.10 0.85 -5.22
C ALA A 146 12.81 1.71 -5.22
N MET A 147 11.63 1.09 -5.33
CA MET A 147 10.34 1.81 -5.25
C MET A 147 10.19 2.60 -3.94
N VAL A 148 10.53 1.97 -2.82
CA VAL A 148 10.42 2.59 -1.50
C VAL A 148 11.48 3.69 -1.30
N LEU A 149 12.75 3.41 -1.57
CA LEU A 149 13.83 4.36 -1.29
C LEU A 149 13.77 5.60 -2.20
N ASN A 150 13.37 5.44 -3.46
CA ASN A 150 13.18 6.60 -4.37
C ASN A 150 12.07 7.55 -3.88
N SER A 151 11.15 7.07 -3.04
CA SER A 151 10.05 7.86 -2.50
C SER A 151 10.44 8.75 -1.31
N PHE A 152 11.64 8.57 -0.74
CA PHE A 152 12.15 9.39 0.38
C PHE A 152 12.36 10.85 0.01
N GLU A 153 12.69 11.12 -1.26
CA GLU A 153 12.96 12.47 -1.78
C GLU A 153 11.73 13.11 -2.45
N HIS A 154 10.58 12.44 -2.41
CA HIS A 154 9.37 12.93 -3.06
C HIS A 154 8.94 14.30 -2.48
N PRO A 155 8.52 15.28 -3.30
CA PRO A 155 8.18 16.62 -2.82
C PRO A 155 7.05 16.61 -1.77
N HIS A 156 6.04 15.76 -1.98
CA HIS A 156 4.90 15.63 -1.08
C HIS A 156 5.25 14.89 0.22
N ILE A 157 4.98 15.51 1.37
CA ILE A 157 5.36 14.99 2.69
C ILE A 157 4.67 13.65 3.03
N ARG A 158 3.41 13.47 2.62
CA ARG A 158 2.67 12.21 2.86
C ARG A 158 3.28 11.02 2.12
N VAL A 159 3.87 11.24 0.94
CA VAL A 159 4.61 10.20 0.22
C VAL A 159 5.90 9.84 0.94
N ARG A 160 6.63 10.85 1.45
CA ARG A 160 7.85 10.62 2.25
C ARG A 160 7.55 9.82 3.51
N TRP A 161 6.46 10.14 4.21
CA TRP A 161 6.00 9.36 5.35
C TRP A 161 5.63 7.92 4.96
N SER A 162 4.90 7.72 3.85
CA SER A 162 4.58 6.38 3.38
C SER A 162 5.81 5.56 3.02
N ALA A 163 6.87 6.21 2.54
CA ALA A 163 8.16 5.54 2.30
C ALA A 163 8.84 5.12 3.61
N ILE A 164 8.80 5.97 4.65
CA ILE A 164 9.31 5.65 5.99
C ILE A 164 8.51 4.52 6.63
N ASN A 165 7.17 4.60 6.57
CA ASN A 165 6.28 3.53 7.02
C ASN A 165 6.59 2.22 6.29
N ALA A 166 6.77 2.28 4.97
CA ALA A 166 7.13 1.11 4.18
C ALA A 166 8.45 0.49 4.59
N VAL A 167 9.50 1.29 4.83
CA VAL A 167 10.76 0.76 5.37
C VAL A 167 10.53 0.03 6.70
N GLY A 168 9.73 0.58 7.61
CA GLY A 168 9.41 -0.06 8.89
C GLY A 168 8.73 -1.42 8.71
N GLN A 169 7.66 -1.47 7.93
CA GLN A 169 6.90 -2.70 7.69
C GLN A 169 7.74 -3.75 6.95
N LEU A 170 8.43 -3.36 5.88
CA LEU A 170 9.27 -4.27 5.11
C LEU A 170 10.47 -4.78 5.89
N SER A 171 11.01 -3.99 6.82
CA SER A 171 12.07 -4.46 7.73
C SER A 171 11.57 -5.59 8.63
N THR A 172 10.28 -5.64 8.96
CA THR A 172 9.72 -6.76 9.71
C THR A 172 9.46 -7.96 8.82
N TYR A 173 8.75 -7.76 7.70
CA TYR A 173 8.21 -8.87 6.90
C TYR A 173 9.18 -9.45 5.87
N LEU A 174 10.17 -8.67 5.43
CA LEU A 174 11.20 -9.14 4.49
C LEU A 174 12.53 -9.44 5.19
N ALA A 175 12.49 -9.61 6.51
CA ALA A 175 13.64 -10.05 7.28
C ALA A 175 13.96 -11.53 7.04
N PRO A 176 15.25 -11.93 7.06
CA PRO A 176 16.43 -11.09 7.27
C PRO A 176 17.00 -10.48 5.98
N ASP A 177 16.44 -10.82 4.81
CA ASP A 177 17.00 -10.49 3.49
C ASP A 177 17.16 -8.98 3.27
N LEU A 178 16.16 -8.18 3.65
CA LEU A 178 16.23 -6.73 3.54
C LEU A 178 17.42 -6.17 4.35
N GLN A 179 17.61 -6.62 5.59
CA GLN A 179 18.70 -6.16 6.44
C GLN A 179 20.04 -6.63 5.91
N VAL A 180 20.16 -7.88 5.49
CA VAL A 180 21.45 -8.42 5.03
C VAL A 180 21.90 -7.75 3.73
N GLN A 181 20.97 -7.48 2.81
CA GLN A 181 21.30 -7.03 1.46
C GLN A 181 21.25 -5.50 1.29
N TYR A 182 20.38 -4.81 2.03
CA TYR A 182 20.06 -3.39 1.78
C TYR A 182 20.19 -2.48 3.02
N HIS A 183 20.78 -2.95 4.13
CA HIS A 183 20.91 -2.13 5.35
C HIS A 183 21.58 -0.77 5.08
N GLN A 184 22.60 -0.72 4.22
CA GLN A 184 23.35 0.51 3.98
C GLN A 184 22.48 1.56 3.28
N GLN A 185 21.72 1.15 2.26
CA GLN A 185 20.83 2.02 1.50
C GLN A 185 19.66 2.49 2.38
N VAL A 186 19.03 1.56 3.10
CA VAL A 186 17.93 1.85 4.03
C VAL A 186 18.38 2.82 5.13
N PHE A 187 19.51 2.54 5.78
CA PHE A 187 20.05 3.41 6.83
C PHE A 187 20.42 4.79 6.28
N SER A 188 21.04 4.85 5.09
CA SER A 188 21.42 6.12 4.47
C SER A 188 20.19 6.98 4.16
N ALA A 189 19.11 6.38 3.64
CA ALA A 189 17.86 7.08 3.35
C ALA A 189 17.19 7.61 4.63
N LEU A 190 17.06 6.78 5.68
CA LEU A 190 16.53 7.21 6.98
C LEU A 190 17.35 8.34 7.60
N ASN A 191 18.68 8.20 7.56
CA ASN A 191 19.60 9.18 8.10
C ASN A 191 19.51 10.53 7.37
N ALA A 192 19.41 10.51 6.03
CA ALA A 192 19.21 11.72 5.22
C ALA A 192 17.90 12.44 5.58
N THR A 193 16.82 11.70 5.83
CA THR A 193 15.55 12.28 6.29
C THR A 193 15.70 12.97 7.65
N ILE A 194 16.33 12.31 8.62
CA ILE A 194 16.52 12.86 9.98
C ILE A 194 17.35 14.16 9.94
N TYR A 195 18.50 14.15 9.26
CA TYR A 195 19.35 15.34 9.15
C TYR A 195 18.73 16.45 8.28
N GLY A 196 18.00 16.06 7.23
CA GLY A 196 17.24 17.00 6.40
C GLY A 196 16.16 17.74 7.19
N LEU A 197 15.54 17.10 8.18
CA LEU A 197 14.60 17.73 9.10
C LEU A 197 15.31 18.67 10.08
N GLN A 198 16.43 18.25 10.68
CA GLN A 198 17.20 19.09 11.61
C GLN A 198 17.66 20.41 10.98
N ASN A 199 18.17 20.35 9.74
CA ASN A 199 18.62 21.53 9.02
C ASN A 199 17.47 22.49 8.66
N ARG A 200 16.25 21.98 8.43
CA ARG A 200 15.06 22.83 8.18
C ARG A 200 14.58 23.52 9.46
N CYS A 201 14.62 22.84 10.61
CA CYS A 201 14.27 23.44 11.89
C CYS A 201 15.25 24.57 12.28
N LEU A 202 16.55 24.40 12.03
CA LEU A 202 17.57 25.42 12.32
C LEU A 202 17.48 26.68 11.43
N LEU A 203 16.86 26.57 10.25
CA LEU A 203 16.65 27.72 9.35
C LEU A 203 15.37 28.52 9.67
N LEU A 204 14.50 27.98 10.53
CA LEU A 204 13.24 28.60 10.96
C LEU A 204 13.33 29.20 12.38
N SER A 205 14.46 29.03 13.06
CA SER A 205 14.81 29.63 14.36
C SER A 205 15.72 30.83 14.18
#